data_AF-A0A183F623-F1
#
_entry.id   AF-A0A183F623-F1
#
_cell.length_a   1.000
_cell.length_b   1.000
_cell.length_c   1.000
_cell.angle_alpha   90.00
_cell.angle_beta   90.00
_cell.angle_gamma   90.00
#
_symmetry.space_group_name_H-M   'P 1'
#
loop_
_entity.id
_entity.type
_entity.pdbx_description
1 polymer ?
#
loop_
_entity_poly.entity_id
_entity_poly.type
_entity_poly.pdbx_seq_one_letter_code
_entity_poly.pdbx_strand_id
1 'polypeptide(L)'
;MVFFANIGILIGIYLLGPIISVFVGRFGAALLAFFGVPFYAYYKVKGGGNDKAIRMELLAYSVLQGVLTGFVIDSIYLSYIPYAIVTPAIIAVSFASVNKAAGGNRKTLLGGTIGAAVGVNFVLGLLTGSLSFVYLLLTITYAGIAFVVMQVMIKNKGKSNIYQNALSCSMIAAKGMFFLMFGSYTPDDQQQEKQK
;
A
#
# COMPACT_ATOMS: atom_id res chain seq x y z
N MET A 1 0.08 -4.74 8.71
CA MET A 1 -0.03 -3.28 8.50
C MET A 1 -0.78 -2.96 7.21
N VAL A 2 -0.28 -3.35 6.01
CA VAL A 2 -0.98 -3.07 4.73
C VAL A 2 -2.45 -3.53 4.73
N PHE A 3 -2.73 -4.72 5.27
CA PHE A 3 -4.10 -5.22 5.44
C PHE A 3 -4.98 -4.30 6.28
N PHE A 4 -4.51 -3.93 7.48
CA PHE A 4 -5.22 -3.05 8.40
C PHE A 4 -5.40 -1.63 7.83
N ALA A 5 -4.44 -1.14 7.06
CA ALA A 5 -4.60 0.12 6.35
C ALA A 5 -5.68 0.04 5.27
N ASN A 6 -5.85 -1.10 4.58
CA ASN A 6 -6.98 -1.25 3.64
C ASN A 6 -8.33 -1.35 4.36
N ILE A 7 -8.39 -1.97 5.56
CA ILE A 7 -9.58 -1.88 6.42
C ILE A 7 -9.86 -0.41 6.78
N GLY A 8 -8.82 0.33 7.19
CA GLY A 8 -8.91 1.75 7.48
C GLY A 8 -9.48 2.55 6.31
N ILE A 9 -9.03 2.28 5.07
CA ILE A 9 -9.57 2.92 3.86
C ILE A 9 -11.08 2.71 3.76
N LEU A 10 -11.58 1.49 3.95
CA LEU A 10 -13.01 1.21 3.89
C LEU A 10 -13.78 2.01 4.96
N ILE A 11 -13.25 2.08 6.18
CA ILE A 11 -13.83 2.88 7.27
C ILE A 11 -13.82 4.38 6.90
N GLY A 12 -12.74 4.88 6.31
CA GLY A 12 -12.61 6.27 5.87
C GLY A 12 -13.64 6.65 4.80
N ILE A 13 -13.87 5.77 3.83
CA ILE A 13 -14.83 5.97 2.74
C ILE A 13 -16.27 5.95 3.27
N TYR A 14 -16.64 4.94 4.08
CA TYR A 14 -18.05 4.68 4.38
C TYR A 14 -18.55 5.22 5.73
N LEU A 15 -17.68 5.39 6.72
CA LEU A 15 -18.10 5.67 8.11
C LEU A 15 -17.66 7.05 8.62
N LEU A 16 -16.42 7.44 8.35
CA LEU A 16 -15.81 8.59 9.01
C LEU A 16 -15.71 9.86 8.15
N GLY A 17 -16.12 9.81 6.88
CA GLY A 17 -16.02 10.96 5.98
C GLY A 17 -16.64 12.27 6.52
N PRO A 18 -17.90 12.24 7.01
CA PRO A 18 -18.55 13.43 7.58
C PRO A 18 -17.92 13.93 8.88
N ILE A 19 -17.30 13.05 9.67
CA ILE A 19 -16.70 13.41 10.95
C ILE A 19 -15.33 14.04 10.71
N ILE A 20 -14.52 13.46 9.83
CA ILE A 20 -13.17 13.96 9.53
C ILE A 20 -13.23 15.33 8.85
N SER A 21 -14.21 15.56 7.97
CA SER A 21 -14.36 16.82 7.24
C SER A 21 -14.59 18.04 8.15
N VAL A 22 -15.14 17.85 9.35
CA VAL A 22 -15.33 18.91 10.36
C VAL A 22 -13.99 19.38 10.93
N PHE A 23 -13.02 18.48 11.08
CA PHE A 23 -11.73 18.79 11.69
C PHE A 23 -10.64 19.14 10.67
N VAL A 24 -10.64 18.47 9.52
CA VAL A 24 -9.57 18.58 8.52
C VAL A 24 -10.17 18.48 7.12
N GLY A 25 -9.89 19.47 6.27
CA GLY A 25 -10.24 19.40 4.85
C GLY A 25 -9.47 18.31 4.10
N ARG A 26 -9.96 17.88 2.93
CA ARG A 26 -9.35 16.78 2.13
C ARG A 26 -7.86 16.97 1.85
N PHE A 27 -7.44 18.20 1.54
CA PHE A 27 -6.02 18.52 1.33
C PHE A 27 -5.18 18.29 2.59
N GLY A 28 -5.66 18.73 3.75
CA GLY A 28 -4.99 18.49 5.03
C GLY A 28 -4.94 17.01 5.38
N ALA A 29 -6.01 16.27 5.14
CA ALA A 29 -6.06 14.83 5.34
C ALA A 29 -5.07 14.09 4.43
N ALA A 30 -4.90 14.53 3.18
CA ALA A 30 -3.90 13.97 2.26
C ALA A 30 -2.47 14.20 2.77
N LEU A 31 -2.14 15.41 3.23
CA LEU A 31 -0.83 15.70 3.83
C LEU A 31 -0.57 14.85 5.08
N LEU A 32 -1.57 14.70 5.95
CA LEU A 32 -1.47 13.84 7.12
C LEU A 32 -1.32 12.36 6.73
N ALA A 33 -2.08 11.88 5.76
CA ALA A 33 -2.03 10.48 5.32
C ALA A 33 -0.69 10.11 4.65
N PHE A 34 -0.14 11.00 3.81
CA PHE A 34 1.04 10.69 3.01
C PHE A 34 2.35 11.07 3.68
N PHE A 35 2.33 12.06 4.58
CA PHE A 35 3.53 12.53 5.27
C PHE A 35 3.38 12.48 6.79
N GLY A 36 2.33 13.06 7.36
CA GLY A 36 2.17 13.20 8.82
C GLY A 36 2.25 11.87 9.58
N VAL A 37 1.37 10.92 9.26
CA VAL A 37 1.31 9.61 9.91
C VAL A 37 2.58 8.79 9.65
N PRO A 38 3.10 8.68 8.42
CA PRO A 38 4.37 7.98 8.16
C PRO A 38 5.56 8.54 8.95
N PHE A 39 5.73 9.87 9.01
CA PHE A 39 6.80 10.50 9.77
C PHE A 39 6.64 10.27 11.27
N TYR A 40 5.44 10.47 11.81
CA TYR A 40 5.19 10.27 13.23
C TYR A 40 5.42 8.81 13.67
N ALA A 41 4.94 7.86 12.87
CA ALA A 41 5.19 6.43 13.09
C ALA A 41 6.70 6.10 13.05
N TYR A 42 7.47 6.70 12.13
CA TYR A 42 8.92 6.51 12.08
C TYR A 42 9.62 6.99 13.36
N TYR A 43 9.30 8.20 13.86
CA TYR A 43 9.89 8.72 15.08
C TYR A 43 9.60 7.84 16.29
N LYS A 44 8.37 7.31 16.41
CA LYS A 44 8.00 6.39 17.49
C LYS A 44 8.81 5.10 17.47
N VAL A 45 8.98 4.49 16.30
CA VAL A 45 9.79 3.24 16.19
C VAL A 45 11.27 3.50 16.48
N LYS A 46 11.78 4.67 16.07
CA LYS A 46 13.17 5.07 16.30
C LYS A 46 13.44 5.30 17.80
N GLY A 47 12.50 5.86 18.55
CA GLY A 47 12.60 6.12 19.98
C GLY A 47 12.82 4.87 20.85
N GLY A 48 12.54 3.68 20.31
CA GLY A 48 12.70 2.42 21.04
C GLY A 48 11.57 2.15 22.03
N GLY A 49 11.58 0.96 22.63
CA GLY A 49 10.50 0.49 23.49
C GLY A 49 10.21 -1.00 23.29
N ASN A 50 9.16 -1.48 23.96
CA ASN A 50 8.71 -2.87 23.86
C ASN A 50 8.23 -3.17 22.44
N ASP A 51 8.82 -4.19 21.80
CA ASP A 51 8.52 -4.58 20.41
C ASP A 51 7.03 -4.89 20.20
N LYS A 52 6.37 -5.53 21.17
CA LYS A 52 4.93 -5.81 21.08
C LYS A 52 4.10 -4.53 21.07
N ALA A 53 4.43 -3.59 21.96
CA ALA A 53 3.74 -2.30 22.04
C ALA A 53 3.92 -1.50 20.75
N ILE A 54 5.16 -1.42 20.24
CA ILE A 54 5.48 -0.74 18.98
C ILE A 54 4.68 -1.34 17.81
N ARG A 55 4.60 -2.67 17.71
CA ARG A 55 3.84 -3.32 16.63
C ARG A 55 2.34 -3.01 16.70
N MET A 56 1.75 -3.00 17.89
CA MET A 56 0.35 -2.64 18.08
C MET A 56 0.09 -1.17 17.75
N GLU A 57 1.01 -0.28 18.13
CA GLU A 57 0.91 1.15 17.83
C GLU A 57 1.03 1.43 16.33
N LEU A 58 2.00 0.79 15.65
CA LEU A 58 2.13 0.84 14.20
C LEU A 58 0.91 0.26 13.47
N LEU A 59 0.26 -0.75 14.05
CA LEU A 59 -1.01 -1.27 13.54
C LEU A 59 -2.08 -0.17 13.56
N ALA A 60 -2.22 0.52 14.70
CA ALA A 60 -3.17 1.63 14.85
C ALA A 60 -2.86 2.76 13.87
N TYR A 61 -1.59 3.15 13.71
CA TYR A 61 -1.19 4.14 12.70
C TYR A 61 -1.48 3.69 11.28
N SER A 62 -1.32 2.40 10.96
CA SER A 62 -1.69 1.89 9.64
C SER A 62 -3.19 2.01 9.38
N VAL A 63 -4.04 1.73 10.37
CA VAL A 63 -5.50 1.95 10.27
C VAL A 63 -5.79 3.43 10.10
N LEU A 64 -5.20 4.30 10.91
CA LEU A 64 -5.39 5.76 10.84
C LEU A 64 -4.99 6.32 9.47
N GLN A 65 -3.82 5.92 8.95
CA GLN A 65 -3.36 6.29 7.62
C GLN A 65 -4.36 5.83 6.56
N GLY A 66 -4.87 4.60 6.71
CA GLY A 66 -5.92 4.04 5.87
C GLY A 66 -7.17 4.90 5.89
N VAL A 67 -7.70 5.23 7.08
CA VAL A 67 -8.89 6.07 7.27
C VAL A 67 -8.74 7.42 6.59
N LEU A 68 -7.62 8.11 6.82
CA LEU A 68 -7.35 9.40 6.18
C LEU A 68 -7.25 9.28 4.65
N THR A 69 -6.59 8.23 4.16
CA THR A 69 -6.50 7.97 2.71
C THR A 69 -7.88 7.66 2.13
N GLY A 70 -8.71 6.90 2.83
CA GLY A 70 -10.08 6.58 2.45
C GLY A 70 -10.95 7.82 2.34
N PHE A 71 -10.86 8.72 3.33
CA PHE A 71 -11.54 10.01 3.28
C PHE A 71 -11.09 10.89 2.10
N VAL A 72 -9.80 10.86 1.74
CA VAL A 72 -9.27 11.63 0.61
C VAL A 72 -9.82 11.15 -0.73
N ILE A 73 -10.07 9.83 -0.87
CA ILE A 73 -10.48 9.20 -2.13
C ILE A 73 -11.95 8.78 -2.16
N ASP A 74 -12.75 9.16 -1.16
CA ASP A 74 -14.13 8.71 -0.97
C ASP A 74 -15.04 8.97 -2.18
N SER A 75 -14.81 10.06 -2.90
CA SER A 75 -15.57 10.48 -4.07
C SER A 75 -14.81 10.26 -5.39
N ILE A 76 -13.73 9.47 -5.37
CA ILE A 76 -12.88 9.22 -6.52
C ILE A 76 -12.97 7.75 -6.88
N TYR A 77 -13.48 7.48 -8.08
CA TYR A 77 -13.61 6.14 -8.63
C TYR A 77 -12.39 5.83 -9.47
N LEU A 78 -11.82 4.65 -9.25
CA LEU A 78 -10.75 4.11 -10.08
C LEU A 78 -10.99 2.62 -10.27
N SER A 79 -11.48 2.24 -11.45
CA SER A 79 -11.71 0.83 -11.76
C SER A 79 -10.41 0.04 -11.87
N TYR A 80 -10.53 -1.26 -11.56
CA TYR A 80 -9.51 -2.26 -11.82
C TYR A 80 -8.14 -1.92 -11.22
N ILE A 81 -8.07 -1.94 -9.88
CA ILE A 81 -6.83 -1.76 -9.12
C ILE A 81 -6.31 -3.08 -8.56
N PRO A 82 -4.99 -3.35 -8.57
CA PRO A 82 -4.42 -4.46 -7.84
C PRO A 82 -4.61 -4.28 -6.33
N TYR A 83 -4.94 -5.37 -5.64
CA TYR A 83 -5.07 -5.36 -4.19
C TYR A 83 -3.70 -5.13 -3.54
N ALA A 84 -3.55 -4.02 -2.83
CA ALA A 84 -2.28 -3.64 -2.18
C ALA A 84 -1.74 -4.71 -1.21
N ILE A 85 -2.59 -5.61 -0.70
CA ILE A 85 -2.23 -6.69 0.22
C ILE A 85 -1.55 -7.86 -0.51
N VAL A 86 -1.84 -8.09 -1.79
CA VAL A 86 -1.37 -9.26 -2.54
C VAL A 86 0.15 -9.22 -2.69
N THR A 87 0.72 -8.09 -3.13
CA THR A 87 2.17 -7.95 -3.31
C THR A 87 2.99 -8.33 -2.06
N PRO A 88 2.78 -7.73 -0.87
CA PRO A 88 3.53 -8.09 0.32
C PRO A 88 3.25 -9.52 0.80
N ALA A 89 2.03 -10.06 0.58
CA ALA A 89 1.71 -11.44 0.93
C ALA A 89 2.50 -12.45 0.06
N ILE A 90 2.52 -12.24 -1.25
CA ILE A 90 3.27 -13.10 -2.18
C ILE A 90 4.77 -12.99 -1.93
N ILE A 91 5.29 -11.78 -1.65
CA ILE A 91 6.68 -11.62 -1.25
C ILE A 91 6.99 -12.43 0.00
N ALA A 92 6.15 -12.34 1.05
CA ALA A 92 6.38 -13.08 2.29
C ALA A 92 6.40 -14.60 2.07
N VAL A 93 5.48 -15.14 1.28
CA VAL A 93 5.39 -16.58 0.99
C VAL A 93 6.54 -17.04 0.09
N SER A 94 6.83 -16.32 -0.99
CA SER A 94 7.89 -16.66 -1.93
C SER A 94 9.29 -16.48 -1.34
N PHE A 95 9.47 -15.60 -0.35
CA PHE A 95 10.77 -15.36 0.27
C PHE A 95 11.37 -16.64 0.85
N ALA A 96 10.58 -17.47 1.53
CA ALA A 96 11.07 -18.68 2.16
C ALA A 96 11.61 -19.70 1.15
N SER A 97 10.92 -19.90 0.02
CA SER A 97 11.35 -20.82 -1.04
C SER A 97 12.51 -20.27 -1.85
N VAL A 98 12.45 -19.00 -2.24
CA VAL A 98 13.50 -18.35 -3.04
C VAL A 98 14.79 -18.19 -2.25
N ASN A 99 14.73 -17.91 -0.94
CA ASN A 99 15.93 -17.74 -0.11
C ASN A 99 16.79 -19.01 -0.04
N LYS A 100 16.16 -20.20 0.00
CA LYS A 100 16.87 -21.49 -0.06
C LYS A 100 17.60 -21.66 -1.40
N ALA A 101 16.92 -21.37 -2.50
CA ALA A 101 17.48 -21.48 -3.84
C ALA A 101 18.53 -20.40 -4.16
N ALA A 102 18.40 -19.22 -3.54
CA ALA A 102 19.28 -18.09 -3.80
C ALA A 102 20.68 -18.27 -3.21
N GLY A 103 20.86 -19.11 -2.17
CA GLY A 103 22.18 -19.41 -1.61
C GLY A 103 22.98 -18.16 -1.17
N GLY A 104 22.29 -17.11 -0.70
CA GLY A 104 22.91 -15.82 -0.35
C GLY A 104 23.06 -14.83 -1.51
N ASN A 105 22.73 -15.21 -2.75
CA ASN A 105 22.71 -14.28 -3.88
C ASN A 105 21.51 -13.33 -3.79
N ARG A 106 21.80 -12.08 -3.42
CA ARG A 106 20.79 -11.03 -3.25
C ARG A 106 20.00 -10.72 -4.53
N LYS A 107 20.63 -10.78 -5.71
CA LYS A 107 19.95 -10.50 -6.98
C LYS A 107 18.90 -11.58 -7.26
N THR A 108 19.26 -12.84 -7.04
CA THR A 108 18.33 -13.98 -7.18
C THR A 108 17.20 -13.91 -6.16
N LEU A 109 17.51 -13.56 -4.91
CA LEU A 109 16.51 -13.40 -3.85
C LEU A 109 15.47 -12.33 -4.20
N LEU A 110 15.93 -11.13 -4.58
CA LEU A 110 15.06 -10.01 -4.89
C LEU A 110 14.33 -10.20 -6.22
N GLY A 111 15.04 -10.65 -7.26
CA GLY A 111 14.44 -10.93 -8.57
C GLY A 111 13.36 -12.00 -8.48
N GLY A 112 13.63 -13.08 -7.74
CA GLY A 112 12.67 -14.18 -7.56
C GLY A 112 11.42 -13.76 -6.78
N THR A 113 11.59 -13.06 -5.65
CA THR A 113 10.46 -12.66 -4.79
C THR A 113 9.61 -11.54 -5.40
N ILE A 114 10.25 -10.51 -5.94
CA ILE A 114 9.54 -9.41 -6.60
C ILE A 114 8.93 -9.88 -7.92
N GLY A 115 9.66 -10.70 -8.69
CA GLY A 115 9.16 -11.31 -9.93
C GLY A 115 7.94 -12.19 -9.69
N ALA A 116 7.95 -13.01 -8.63
CA ALA A 116 6.77 -13.78 -8.22
C ALA A 116 5.58 -12.88 -7.89
N ALA A 117 5.79 -11.79 -7.15
CA ALA A 117 4.72 -10.86 -6.80
C ALA A 117 4.11 -10.17 -8.04
N VAL A 118 4.94 -9.74 -8.99
CA VAL A 118 4.47 -9.17 -10.27
C VAL A 118 3.74 -10.23 -11.09
N GLY A 119 4.31 -11.43 -11.23
CA GLY A 119 3.71 -12.52 -11.99
C GLY A 119 2.35 -12.96 -11.45
N VAL A 120 2.21 -13.06 -10.12
CA VAL A 120 0.93 -13.39 -9.49
C VAL A 120 -0.11 -12.28 -9.71
N ASN A 121 0.25 -11.00 -9.54
CA ASN A 121 -0.66 -9.90 -9.84
C ASN A 121 -1.07 -9.89 -11.32
N PHE A 122 -0.13 -10.15 -12.24
CA PHE A 122 -0.43 -10.26 -13.66
C PHE A 122 -1.44 -11.37 -13.97
N VAL A 123 -1.22 -12.58 -13.42
CA VAL A 123 -2.16 -13.70 -13.57
C VAL A 123 -3.53 -13.38 -12.96
N LEU A 124 -3.57 -12.78 -11.76
CA LEU A 124 -4.83 -12.35 -11.15
C LEU A 124 -5.56 -11.32 -12.01
N GLY A 125 -4.85 -10.35 -12.58
CA GLY A 125 -5.41 -9.36 -13.48
C GLY A 125 -5.97 -10.00 -14.78
N LEU A 126 -5.31 -11.03 -15.32
CA LEU A 126 -5.84 -11.80 -16.45
C LEU A 126 -7.11 -12.55 -16.08
N LEU A 127 -7.10 -13.29 -14.96
CA LEU A 127 -8.24 -14.10 -14.52
C LEU A 127 -9.47 -13.26 -14.17
N THR A 128 -9.26 -12.04 -13.68
CA THR A 128 -10.33 -11.11 -13.29
C THR A 128 -10.74 -10.16 -14.42
N GLY A 129 -10.13 -10.26 -15.61
CA GLY A 129 -10.36 -9.31 -16.71
C GLY A 129 -10.01 -7.85 -16.37
N SER A 130 -9.22 -7.64 -15.32
CA SER A 130 -8.92 -6.32 -14.74
C SER A 130 -7.61 -5.71 -15.27
N LEU A 131 -7.04 -6.29 -16.33
CA LEU A 131 -5.73 -5.92 -16.85
C LEU A 131 -5.80 -4.59 -17.62
N SER A 132 -5.68 -3.48 -16.89
CA SER A 132 -5.61 -2.13 -17.46
C SER A 132 -4.19 -1.56 -17.39
N PHE A 133 -3.95 -0.47 -18.12
CA PHE A 133 -2.69 0.29 -17.99
C PHE A 133 -2.44 0.72 -16.53
N VAL A 134 -3.48 1.25 -15.87
CA VAL A 134 -3.38 1.70 -14.46
C VAL A 134 -3.14 0.51 -13.52
N TYR A 135 -3.76 -0.64 -13.77
CA TYR A 135 -3.53 -1.87 -13.00
C TYR A 135 -2.06 -2.29 -13.04
N LEU A 136 -1.49 -2.37 -14.25
CA LEU A 136 -0.08 -2.77 -14.44
C LEU A 136 0.87 -1.74 -13.85
N LEU A 137 0.61 -0.45 -14.06
CA LEU A 137 1.43 0.63 -13.53
C LEU A 137 1.43 0.62 -11.98
N LEU A 138 0.26 0.42 -11.36
CA LEU A 138 0.16 0.33 -9.90
C LEU A 138 0.82 -0.95 -9.35
N THR A 139 0.72 -2.06 -10.10
CA THR A 139 1.40 -3.32 -9.76
C THR A 139 2.92 -3.14 -9.74
N ILE A 140 3.47 -2.53 -10.79
CA ILE A 140 4.91 -2.24 -10.88
C ILE A 140 5.32 -1.25 -9.78
N THR A 141 4.47 -0.27 -9.46
CA THR A 141 4.73 0.69 -8.37
C THR A 141 4.81 -0.02 -7.02
N TYR A 142 3.85 -0.89 -6.69
CA TYR A 142 3.90 -1.69 -5.46
C TYR A 142 5.13 -2.62 -5.41
N ALA A 143 5.46 -3.25 -6.53
CA ALA A 143 6.65 -4.09 -6.65
C ALA A 143 7.95 -3.27 -6.47
N GLY A 144 8.03 -2.08 -7.06
CA GLY A 144 9.16 -1.16 -6.91
C GLY A 144 9.33 -0.67 -5.48
N ILE A 145 8.24 -0.29 -4.81
CA ILE A 145 8.25 0.07 -3.39
C ILE A 145 8.79 -1.11 -2.55
N ALA A 146 8.26 -2.31 -2.77
CA ALA A 146 8.69 -3.48 -2.03
C ALA A 146 10.16 -3.83 -2.30
N PHE A 147 10.61 -3.71 -3.55
CA PHE A 147 12.01 -3.89 -3.92
C PHE A 147 12.91 -2.90 -3.18
N VAL A 148 12.59 -1.60 -3.18
CA VAL A 148 13.39 -0.58 -2.48
C VAL A 148 13.43 -0.86 -0.98
N VAL A 149 12.28 -1.16 -0.35
CA VAL A 149 12.23 -1.44 1.09
C VAL A 149 13.02 -2.69 1.43
N MET A 150 12.89 -3.78 0.67
CA MET A 150 13.68 -5.00 0.88
C MET A 150 15.17 -4.75 0.64
N GLN A 151 15.54 -3.96 -0.36
CA GLN A 151 16.93 -3.57 -0.60
C GLN A 151 17.49 -2.86 0.64
N VAL A 152 16.78 -1.88 1.18
CA VAL A 152 17.22 -1.17 2.39
C VAL A 152 17.27 -2.10 3.61
N MET A 153 16.29 -2.97 3.79
CA MET A 153 16.25 -3.97 4.88
C MET A 153 17.41 -4.97 4.82
N ILE A 154 17.79 -5.43 3.63
CA ILE A 154 18.93 -6.37 3.48
C ILE A 154 20.25 -5.64 3.72
N LYS A 155 20.37 -4.38 3.28
CA LYS A 155 21.59 -3.57 3.47
C LYS A 155 21.77 -3.17 4.94
N ASN A 156 20.69 -2.84 5.62
CA ASN A 156 20.70 -2.32 6.98
C ASN A 156 20.08 -3.36 7.92
N LYS A 157 20.84 -3.87 8.90
CA LYS A 157 20.34 -4.76 9.95
C LYS A 157 19.46 -4.02 10.99
N GLY A 158 18.65 -3.07 10.55
CA GLY A 158 17.77 -2.26 11.37
C GLY A 158 16.57 -3.04 11.89
N LYS A 159 15.78 -2.39 12.75
CA LYS A 159 14.55 -2.98 13.31
C LYS A 159 13.55 -3.29 12.20
N SER A 160 13.11 -4.56 12.11
CA SER A 160 12.13 -5.04 11.12
C SER A 160 10.87 -4.16 11.05
N ASN A 161 10.40 -3.65 12.19
CA ASN A 161 9.21 -2.81 12.29
C ASN A 161 9.32 -1.51 11.46
N ILE A 162 10.52 -0.95 11.29
CA ILE A 162 10.74 0.26 10.49
C ILE A 162 10.44 -0.05 9.02
N TYR A 163 10.93 -1.18 8.51
CA TYR A 163 10.72 -1.58 7.12
C TYR A 163 9.29 -2.01 6.86
N GLN A 164 8.65 -2.68 7.83
CA GLN A 164 7.22 -3.01 7.73
C GLN A 164 6.34 -1.76 7.67
N ASN A 165 6.66 -0.74 8.49
CA ASN A 165 5.97 0.54 8.46
C ASN A 165 6.21 1.27 7.12
N ALA A 166 7.47 1.37 6.69
CA ALA A 166 7.83 2.02 5.42
C ALA A 166 7.13 1.37 4.22
N LEU A 167 7.09 0.04 4.16
CA LEU A 167 6.36 -0.71 3.14
C LEU A 167 4.87 -0.36 3.14
N SER A 168 4.25 -0.40 4.33
CA SER A 168 2.82 -0.11 4.49
C SER A 168 2.51 1.32 4.07
N CYS A 169 3.21 2.29 4.63
CA CYS A 169 2.96 3.70 4.36
C CYS A 169 3.14 4.06 2.89
N SER A 170 4.18 3.53 2.26
CA SER A 170 4.47 3.81 0.84
C SER A 170 3.43 3.18 -0.08
N MET A 171 2.97 1.96 0.18
CA MET A 171 1.92 1.32 -0.62
C MET A 171 0.59 2.06 -0.51
N ILE A 172 0.22 2.53 0.69
CA ILE A 172 -1.02 3.29 0.89
C ILE A 172 -0.94 4.68 0.24
N ALA A 173 0.21 5.35 0.36
CA ALA A 173 0.45 6.61 -0.34
C ALA A 173 0.39 6.43 -1.87
N ALA A 174 1.00 5.37 -2.41
CA ALA A 174 0.91 5.05 -3.83
C ALA A 174 -0.53 4.80 -4.27
N LYS A 175 -1.31 4.03 -3.50
CA LYS A 175 -2.74 3.83 -3.77
C LYS A 175 -3.48 5.17 -3.83
N GLY A 176 -3.33 6.01 -2.81
CA GLY A 176 -3.98 7.32 -2.74
C GLY A 176 -3.58 8.23 -3.91
N MET A 177 -2.28 8.28 -4.26
CA MET A 177 -1.80 9.06 -5.39
C MET A 177 -2.38 8.60 -6.73
N PHE A 178 -2.53 7.28 -6.94
CA PHE A 178 -3.12 6.77 -8.17
C PHE A 178 -4.59 7.13 -8.32
N PHE A 179 -5.36 7.09 -7.22
CA PHE A 179 -6.72 7.62 -7.22
C PHE A 179 -6.74 9.10 -7.59
N LEU A 180 -5.87 9.93 -6.98
CA LEU A 180 -5.81 11.36 -7.26
C LEU A 180 -5.38 11.70 -8.70
N MET A 181 -4.52 10.88 -9.32
CA MET A 181 -4.00 11.14 -10.68
C MET A 181 -4.86 10.55 -11.79
N PHE A 182 -5.43 9.36 -11.58
CA PHE A 182 -6.10 8.58 -12.63
C PHE A 182 -7.58 8.34 -12.35
N GLY A 183 -8.05 8.62 -11.14
CA GLY A 183 -9.44 8.43 -10.77
C GLY A 183 -10.34 9.55 -11.30
N SER A 184 -11.63 9.28 -11.33
CA SER A 184 -12.65 10.21 -11.79
C SER A 184 -13.80 10.34 -10.79
N TYR A 185 -14.54 11.44 -10.85
CA TYR A 185 -15.71 11.67 -9.99
C TYR A 185 -17.00 11.03 -10.55
N THR A 186 -16.92 10.46 -11.76
CA THR A 186 -18.05 9.80 -12.41
C THR A 186 -17.81 8.29 -12.42
N PRO A 187 -18.75 7.46 -11.95
CA PRO A 187 -18.59 6.01 -12.03
C PRO A 187 -18.32 5.55 -13.47
N ASP A 188 -17.40 4.60 -13.64
CA ASP A 188 -16.94 4.15 -14.97
C ASP A 188 -18.07 3.56 -15.83
N ASP A 189 -19.11 3.01 -15.20
CA ASP A 189 -20.31 2.46 -15.87
C ASP A 189 -21.09 3.53 -16.65
N GLN A 190 -21.14 4.77 -16.14
CA GLN A 190 -21.84 5.89 -16.80
C GLN A 190 -21.03 6.52 -17.94
N GLN A 191 -19.72 6.28 -17.99
CA GLN A 191 -18.86 6.78 -19.07
C GLN A 191 -18.97 5.91 -20.32
N GLN A 192 -19.21 4.59 -20.15
CA GLN A 192 -19.39 3.67 -21.27
C GLN A 192 -20.72 3.86 -22.00
N GLU A 193 -21.78 4.31 -21.30
CA GLU A 193 -23.08 4.63 -21.92
C GLU A 193 -23.05 5.91 -22.76
N LYS A 194 -22.19 6.88 -22.45
CA LYS A 194 -22.06 8.14 -23.23
C LYS A 194 -21.24 7.99 -24.51
N GLN A 195 -20.60 6.84 -24.72
CA GLN A 195 -19.76 6.56 -25.90
C GLN A 195 -20.41 5.56 -26.88
N LYS A 196 -21.65 5.13 -26.62
CA LYS A 196 -22.49 4.35 -27.52
C LYS A 196 -23.56 5.25 -28.14
#